data_AF-A0AAQ0MHX1-F1
#
_entry.id   AF-A0AAQ0MHX1-F1
#
_cell.length_a   1.000
_cell.length_b   1.000
_cell.length_c   1.000
_cell.angle_alpha   90.00
_cell.angle_beta   90.00
_cell.angle_gamma   90.00
#
_symmetry.space_group_name_H-M   'P 1'
#
loop_
_entity.id
_entity.type
_entity.pdbx_description
1 polymer ?
#
loop_
_entity_poly.entity_id
_entity_poly.type
_entity_poly.pdbx_seq_one_letter_code
_entity_poly.pdbx_strand_id
1 'polypeptide(L)'
;MITITANGVEYDIMGENFKSMERNGLSAEGIRNRIIRNWSLNEACHVPKRMNIDEYRTLQQTLIKEEDTSEAKARYKEERLRKQKPHLFNVEQQHSESKYAKYLWNSYKFKCAEVAE
;
A
#
# COMPACT_ATOMS: atom_id res chain seq x y z
N MET A 1 -15.30 -4.68 -17.54
CA MET A 1 -14.38 -4.71 -18.69
C MET A 1 -14.87 -3.65 -19.66
N ILE A 2 -13.98 -2.78 -20.11
CA ILE A 2 -14.27 -1.77 -21.14
C ILE A 2 -13.14 -1.83 -22.16
N THR A 3 -13.47 -1.78 -23.44
CA THR A 3 -12.49 -1.66 -24.53
C THR A 3 -12.43 -0.21 -24.99
N ILE A 4 -11.23 0.30 -25.21
CA ILE A 4 -11.01 1.65 -25.73
C ILE A 4 -10.05 1.62 -26.92
N THR A 5 -10.31 2.46 -27.92
CA THR A 5 -9.45 2.57 -29.10
C THR A 5 -8.68 3.89 -29.08
N ALA A 6 -7.36 3.80 -29.04
CA ALA A 6 -6.46 4.96 -29.01
C ALA A 6 -5.28 4.72 -29.96
N ASN A 7 -4.94 5.71 -30.78
CA ASN A 7 -3.85 5.62 -31.77
C ASN A 7 -3.95 4.40 -32.72
N GLY A 8 -5.17 3.95 -33.03
CA GLY A 8 -5.41 2.76 -33.85
C GLY A 8 -5.16 1.42 -33.15
N VAL A 9 -4.89 1.44 -31.85
CA VAL A 9 -4.71 0.24 -31.00
C VAL A 9 -5.90 0.10 -30.07
N GLU A 10 -6.39 -1.12 -29.90
CA GLU A 10 -7.44 -1.45 -28.94
C GLU A 10 -6.81 -1.84 -27.59
N TYR A 11 -7.34 -1.27 -26.51
CA TYR A 11 -6.90 -1.54 -25.14
C TYR A 11 -8.06 -2.08 -24.32
N ASP A 12 -7.82 -3.20 -23.66
CA ASP A 12 -8.78 -3.83 -22.77
C ASP A 12 -8.51 -3.42 -21.32
N ILE A 13 -9.44 -2.64 -20.75
CA ILE A 13 -9.39 -2.23 -19.35
C ILE A 13 -10.11 -3.28 -18.50
N MET A 14 -9.32 -4.08 -17.80
CA MET A 14 -9.79 -5.17 -16.95
C MET A 14 -9.12 -5.16 -15.56
N GLY A 15 -9.70 -5.91 -14.63
CA GLY A 15 -9.12 -6.16 -13.31
C GLY A 15 -8.89 -4.88 -12.51
N GLU A 16 -7.65 -4.68 -12.05
CA GLU A 16 -7.29 -3.58 -11.17
C GLU A 16 -7.37 -2.21 -11.87
N ASN A 17 -7.04 -2.14 -13.16
CA ASN A 17 -7.19 -0.91 -13.94
C ASN A 17 -8.64 -0.43 -13.99
N PHE A 18 -9.59 -1.37 -14.09
CA PHE A 18 -11.02 -1.04 -14.10
C PHE A 18 -11.48 -0.50 -12.74
N LYS A 19 -11.06 -1.13 -11.63
CA LYS A 19 -11.37 -0.63 -10.28
C LYS A 19 -10.77 0.75 -10.02
N SER A 20 -9.52 0.96 -10.44
CA SER A 20 -8.83 2.25 -10.29
C SER A 20 -9.50 3.34 -11.11
N MET A 21 -9.96 3.02 -12.33
CA MET A 21 -10.76 3.92 -13.15
C MET A 21 -12.06 4.35 -12.45
N GLU A 22 -12.81 3.40 -11.90
CA GLU A 22 -14.06 3.70 -11.16
C GLU A 22 -13.79 4.53 -9.91
N ARG A 23 -12.79 4.16 -9.11
CA ARG A 23 -12.39 4.88 -7.89
C ARG A 23 -11.99 6.33 -8.19
N ASN A 24 -11.25 6.55 -9.28
CA ASN A 24 -10.80 7.87 -9.69
C ASN A 24 -11.86 8.67 -10.48
N GLY A 25 -13.03 8.08 -10.75
CA GLY A 25 -14.11 8.73 -11.51
C GLY A 25 -13.69 9.10 -12.94
N LEU A 26 -12.91 8.25 -13.59
CA LEU A 26 -12.39 8.49 -14.94
C LEU A 26 -13.36 7.95 -15.99
N SER A 27 -13.66 8.77 -17.01
CA SER A 27 -14.40 8.32 -18.18
C SER A 27 -13.49 7.60 -19.18
N ALA A 28 -14.05 6.72 -20.00
CA ALA A 28 -13.34 6.04 -21.09
C ALA A 28 -12.66 7.05 -22.05
N GLU A 29 -13.34 8.16 -22.33
CA GLU A 29 -12.79 9.25 -23.14
C GLU A 29 -11.62 9.96 -22.46
N GLY A 30 -11.69 10.14 -21.13
CA GLY A 30 -10.59 10.69 -20.34
C GLY A 30 -9.34 9.81 -20.41
N ILE A 31 -9.50 8.49 -20.33
CA ILE A 31 -8.40 7.52 -20.44
C ILE A 31 -7.85 7.51 -21.87
N ARG A 32 -8.71 7.53 -22.89
CA ARG A 32 -8.30 7.64 -24.30
C ARG A 32 -7.42 8.89 -24.52
N ASN A 33 -7.83 10.04 -24.01
CA ASN A 33 -7.07 11.29 -24.13
C ASN A 33 -5.71 11.22 -23.40
N ARG A 34 -5.61 10.49 -22.29
CA ARG A 34 -4.34 10.24 -21.60
C ARG A 34 -3.41 9.35 -22.44
N ILE A 35 -3.93 8.30 -23.07
CA ILE A 35 -3.14 7.43 -23.96
C ILE A 35 -2.66 8.18 -25.19
N ILE A 36 -3.50 9.03 -25.78
CA ILE A 36 -3.10 9.92 -26.90
C ILE A 36 -1.95 10.85 -26.49
N ARG A 37 -1.91 11.28 -25.22
CA ARG A 37 -0.81 12.06 -24.62
C ARG A 37 0.40 11.20 -24.21
N ASN A 38 0.51 9.99 -24.74
CA ASN A 38 1.59 9.03 -24.48
C ASN A 38 1.69 8.55 -23.02
N TRP A 39 0.58 8.50 -22.29
CA TRP A 39 0.55 7.83 -20.98
C TRP A 39 0.42 6.32 -21.18
N SER A 40 1.06 5.53 -20.32
CA SER A 40 0.80 4.08 -20.32
C SER A 40 -0.64 3.80 -19.88
N LEU A 41 -1.22 2.67 -20.31
CA LEU A 41 -2.58 2.26 -19.91
C LEU A 41 -2.73 2.22 -18.38
N ASN A 42 -1.71 1.72 -17.70
CA ASN A 42 -1.68 1.61 -16.25
C ASN A 42 -1.73 2.99 -15.58
N GLU A 43 -0.85 3.91 -15.97
CA GLU A 43 -0.84 5.29 -15.46
C GLU A 43 -2.15 6.02 -15.80
N ALA A 44 -2.67 5.81 -17.01
CA ALA A 44 -3.91 6.44 -17.45
C ALA A 44 -5.12 6.07 -16.59
N CYS A 45 -5.15 4.86 -16.01
CA CYS A 45 -6.23 4.41 -15.12
C CYS A 45 -5.99 4.80 -13.65
N HIS A 46 -4.72 4.80 -13.20
CA HIS A 46 -4.39 4.97 -11.78
C HIS A 46 -4.20 6.42 -11.35
N VAL A 47 -3.81 7.33 -12.25
CA VAL A 47 -3.63 8.74 -11.92
C VAL A 47 -5.00 9.40 -11.64
N PRO A 48 -5.20 10.04 -10.48
CA PRO A 48 -6.45 10.72 -10.15
C PRO A 48 -6.84 11.82 -11.15
N LYS A 49 -8.11 12.21 -11.17
CA LYS A 49 -8.57 13.34 -11.99
C LYS A 49 -7.92 14.64 -11.50
N ARG A 50 -7.43 15.46 -12.42
CA ARG A 50 -6.73 16.75 -12.17
C ARG A 50 -5.34 16.66 -11.53
N MET A 51 -4.78 15.48 -11.34
CA MET A 51 -3.39 15.32 -10.91
C MET A 51 -2.45 15.30 -12.14
N ASN A 52 -1.25 15.89 -12.00
CA ASN A 52 -0.23 15.77 -13.02
C ASN A 52 0.42 14.36 -12.97
N ILE A 53 0.82 13.82 -14.12
CA ILE A 53 1.52 12.54 -14.19
C ILE A 53 2.87 12.59 -13.50
N ASP A 54 3.59 13.71 -13.59
CA ASP A 54 4.91 13.83 -12.96
C ASP A 54 4.79 13.84 -11.44
N GLU A 55 3.80 14.57 -10.90
CA GLU A 55 3.47 14.53 -9.47
C GLU A 55 3.11 13.11 -9.03
N TYR A 56 2.29 12.40 -9.80
CA TYR A 56 1.92 11.02 -9.50
C TYR A 56 3.14 10.10 -9.48
N ARG A 57 4.04 10.22 -10.47
CA ARG A 57 5.30 9.47 -10.51
C ARG A 57 6.19 9.77 -9.31
N THR A 58 6.33 11.04 -8.93
CA THR A 58 7.09 11.40 -7.73
C THR A 58 6.50 10.80 -6.47
N LEU A 59 5.17 10.82 -6.33
CA LEU A 59 4.46 10.24 -5.19
C LEU A 59 4.63 8.71 -5.11
N GLN A 60 4.58 8.01 -6.25
CA GLN A 60 4.86 6.58 -6.29
C GLN A 60 6.30 6.29 -5.86
N GLN A 61 7.27 7.08 -6.34
CA GLN A 61 8.67 6.92 -5.97
C GLN A 61 8.94 7.22 -4.49
N THR A 62 8.25 8.19 -3.90
CA THR A 62 8.38 8.46 -2.45
C THR A 62 7.79 7.33 -1.62
N LEU A 63 6.63 6.79 -2.01
CA LEU A 63 6.00 5.67 -1.30
C LEU A 63 6.89 4.43 -1.30
N ILE A 64 7.48 4.07 -2.46
CA ILE A 64 8.41 2.93 -2.56
C ILE A 64 9.62 3.14 -1.63
N LYS A 65 10.20 4.35 -1.62
CA LYS A 65 11.33 4.66 -0.74
C LYS A 65 10.94 4.62 0.74
N GLU A 66 9.77 5.11 1.11
CA GLU A 66 9.26 5.05 2.47
C GLU A 66 9.06 3.60 2.92
N GLU A 67 8.46 2.76 2.08
CA GLU A 67 8.29 1.32 2.33
C GLU A 67 9.64 0.64 2.55
N ASP A 68 10.60 0.84 1.63
CA ASP A 68 11.97 0.32 1.74
C ASP A 68 12.65 0.75 3.06
N THR A 69 12.51 2.02 3.43
CA THR A 69 13.09 2.52 4.69
C THR A 69 12.39 1.96 5.92
N SER A 70 11.07 1.76 5.87
CA SER A 70 10.28 1.23 6.97
C SER A 70 10.61 -0.23 7.23
N GLU A 71 10.75 -1.04 6.17
CA GLU A 71 11.18 -2.43 6.26
C GLU A 71 12.62 -2.54 6.78
N ALA A 72 13.53 -1.74 6.22
CA ALA A 72 14.92 -1.74 6.66
C ALA A 72 15.03 -1.34 8.15
N LYS A 73 14.24 -0.35 8.58
CA LYS A 73 14.19 0.09 9.98
C LYS A 73 13.58 -0.98 10.89
N ALA A 74 12.54 -1.68 10.44
CA ALA A 74 11.92 -2.78 11.18
C ALA A 74 12.91 -3.94 11.36
N ARG A 75 13.57 -4.37 10.29
CA ARG A 75 14.61 -5.41 10.31
C ARG A 75 15.76 -5.04 11.24
N TYR A 76 16.27 -3.82 11.12
CA TYR A 76 17.33 -3.33 12.00
C TYR A 76 16.91 -3.33 13.48
N LYS A 77 15.69 -2.89 13.79
CA LYS A 77 15.15 -2.89 15.16
C LYS A 77 15.04 -4.32 15.71
N GLU A 78 14.60 -5.27 14.89
CA GLU A 78 14.51 -6.69 15.27
C GLU A 78 15.90 -7.28 15.53
N GLU A 79 16.86 -7.09 14.62
CA GLU A 79 18.23 -7.56 14.80
C GLU A 79 18.86 -6.99 16.06
N ARG A 80 18.66 -5.70 16.32
CA ARG A 80 19.12 -5.05 17.55
C ARG A 80 18.48 -5.66 18.79
N LEU A 81 17.18 -5.94 18.75
CA LEU A 81 16.47 -6.57 19.87
C LEU A 81 17.02 -7.98 20.14
N ARG A 82 17.25 -8.78 19.09
CA ARG A 82 17.87 -10.12 19.20
C ARG A 82 19.26 -10.05 19.81
N LYS A 83 20.08 -9.07 19.42
CA LYS A 83 21.42 -8.87 19.99
C LYS A 83 21.38 -8.41 21.46
N GLN A 84 20.49 -7.49 21.80
CA GLN A 84 20.42 -6.92 23.15
C GLN A 84 19.74 -7.84 24.16
N LYS A 85 18.71 -8.57 23.73
CA LYS A 85 17.88 -9.42 24.58
C LYS A 85 17.69 -10.80 23.94
N PRO A 86 18.77 -11.59 23.78
CA PRO A 86 18.71 -12.90 23.12
C PRO A 86 17.82 -13.90 23.90
N HIS A 87 17.72 -13.75 25.22
CA HIS A 87 16.88 -14.60 26.07
C HIS A 87 15.39 -14.51 25.74
N LEU A 88 14.92 -13.42 25.12
CA LEU A 88 13.51 -13.31 24.68
C LEU A 88 13.17 -14.27 23.54
N PHE A 89 14.16 -14.73 22.78
CA PHE A 89 13.97 -15.59 21.60
C PHE A 89 14.43 -17.03 21.85
N ASN A 90 15.43 -17.21 22.71
CA ASN A 90 16.08 -18.50 22.92
C ASN A 90 15.53 -19.28 24.13
N VAL A 91 14.75 -18.64 25.01
CA VAL A 91 14.23 -19.25 26.23
C VAL A 91 12.71 -19.33 26.14
N GLU A 92 12.17 -20.55 26.23
CA GLU A 92 10.72 -20.75 26.28
C GLU A 92 10.13 -20.14 27.55
N GLN A 93 9.03 -19.41 27.42
CA GLN A 93 8.32 -18.89 28.58
C GLN A 93 7.67 -20.05 29.35
N GLN A 94 8.03 -20.18 30.63
CA GLN A 94 7.53 -21.23 31.52
C GLN A 94 6.01 -21.17 31.75
N HIS A 95 5.42 -19.97 31.70
CA HIS A 95 4.01 -19.76 32.00
C HIS A 95 3.27 -19.26 30.77
N SER A 96 2.17 -19.94 30.44
CA SER A 96 1.21 -19.46 29.47
C SER A 96 0.43 -18.26 30.02
N GLU A 97 0.02 -17.35 29.15
CA GLU A 97 -0.85 -16.23 29.53
C GLU A 97 -2.14 -16.69 30.23
N SER A 98 -2.46 -16.04 31.35
CA SER A 98 -3.67 -16.36 32.13
C SER A 98 -4.94 -15.91 31.41
N LYS A 99 -6.08 -16.56 31.73
CA LYS A 99 -7.39 -16.14 31.19
C LYS A 99 -7.72 -14.69 31.50
N TYR A 100 -7.35 -14.22 32.69
CA TYR A 100 -7.56 -12.82 33.09
C TYR A 100 -6.65 -11.87 32.31
N ALA A 101 -5.38 -12.22 32.08
CA ALA A 101 -4.50 -11.42 31.22
C ALA A 101 -5.09 -11.30 29.80
N LYS A 102 -5.52 -12.41 29.19
CA LYS A 102 -6.20 -12.42 27.87
C LYS A 102 -7.47 -11.56 27.87
N TYR A 103 -8.26 -11.62 28.93
CA TYR A 103 -9.42 -10.74 29.09
C TYR A 103 -8.99 -9.27 29.07
N LEU A 104 -7.97 -8.89 29.84
CA LEU A 104 -7.46 -7.51 29.86
C LEU A 104 -6.96 -7.03 28.50
N TRP A 105 -6.21 -7.84 27.75
CA TRP A 105 -5.76 -7.49 26.39
C TRP A 105 -6.94 -7.16 25.45
N ASN A 106 -8.02 -7.92 25.56
CA ASN A 106 -9.20 -7.77 24.71
C ASN A 106 -10.19 -6.71 25.21
N SER A 107 -10.24 -6.47 26.52
CA SER A 107 -11.19 -5.56 27.16
C SER A 107 -10.63 -4.16 27.41
N TYR A 108 -9.30 -3.98 27.39
CA TYR A 108 -8.71 -2.66 27.56
C TYR A 108 -9.04 -1.75 26.38
N LYS A 109 -9.65 -0.61 26.69
CA LYS A 109 -10.07 0.42 25.74
C LYS A 109 -8.90 1.17 25.09
N PHE A 110 -7.69 1.00 25.62
CA PHE A 110 -6.45 1.39 24.96
C PHE A 110 -5.95 0.22 24.14
N LYS A 111 -6.37 0.14 22.89
CA LYS A 111 -5.69 -0.73 21.94
C LYS A 111 -4.35 -0.07 21.65
N CYS A 112 -3.23 -0.70 21.98
CA CYS A 112 -1.91 -0.19 21.60
C CYS A 112 -1.79 0.05 20.08
N ALA A 113 -2.64 -0.59 19.28
CA ALA A 113 -2.79 -0.36 17.84
C ALA A 113 -3.33 1.03 17.46
N GLU A 114 -4.02 1.73 18.37
CA GLU A 114 -4.63 3.05 18.14
C GLU A 114 -3.73 4.22 18.61
N VAL A 115 -2.55 3.93 19.20
CA VAL A 115 -1.60 4.93 19.75
C VAL A 115 -0.29 4.94 18.94
N ALA A 116 -0.40 4.87 17.63
CA ALA A 116 0.69 5.11 16.69
C ALA A 116 0.32 6.30 15.80
N GLU A 117 0.23 7.48 16.42
CA GLU A 117 0.36 8.79 15.75
C GLU A 117 1.66 9.46 16.22
#